data_AF-A0A3M8H5L4-F1
#
_entry.id   AF-A0A3M8H5L4-F1
#
_cell.length_a   1.000
_cell.length_b   1.000
_cell.length_c   1.000
_cell.angle_alpha   90.00
_cell.angle_beta   90.00
_cell.angle_gamma   90.00
#
_symmetry.space_group_name_H-M   'P 1'
#
loop_
_entity.id
_entity.type
_entity.pdbx_description
1 polymer ?
#
loop_
_entity_poly.entity_id
_entity_poly.type
_entity_poly.pdbx_seq_one_letter_code
_entity_poly.pdbx_strand_id
1 'polypeptide(L)'
;MGHVLDLFQDLINECTSVQEEIHKLNSLESDLKTKKLVLQSAANLSSNQSDIEYFHSEIQKVYIEQQRVTKEKAQQQMRYRDLVRRVNVIETVAKQFEQKE
;
A
#
# COMPACT_ATOMS: atom_id res chain seq x y z
N MET A 1 -9.37 -24.63 22.76
CA MET A 1 -8.39 -23.59 23.10
C MET A 1 -7.29 -23.46 22.04
N GLY A 2 -6.54 -24.52 21.67
CA GLY A 2 -5.47 -24.44 20.63
C GLY A 2 -5.89 -23.81 19.29
N HIS A 3 -6.96 -24.31 18.65
CA HIS A 3 -7.44 -23.81 17.36
C HIS A 3 -7.86 -22.33 17.31
N VAL A 4 -8.23 -21.72 18.45
CA VAL A 4 -8.66 -20.31 18.50
C VAL A 4 -7.46 -19.38 18.60
N LEU A 5 -6.43 -19.79 19.36
CA LEU A 5 -5.14 -19.10 19.42
C LEU A 5 -4.42 -19.15 18.07
N ASP A 6 -4.47 -20.30 17.38
CA ASP A 6 -3.90 -20.45 16.04
C ASP A 6 -4.60 -19.50 15.04
N LEU A 7 -5.93 -19.46 15.04
CA LEU A 7 -6.71 -18.54 14.19
C LEU A 7 -6.41 -17.07 14.48
N PHE A 8 -6.19 -16.72 15.75
CA PHE A 8 -5.84 -15.36 16.15
C PHE A 8 -4.43 -14.98 15.66
N GLN A 9 -3.47 -15.90 15.80
CA GLN A 9 -2.10 -15.71 15.32
C GLN A 9 -2.04 -15.58 13.79
N ASP A 10 -2.81 -16.39 13.06
CA ASP A 10 -2.91 -16.31 11.59
C ASP A 10 -3.41 -14.94 11.12
N LEU A 11 -4.42 -14.38 11.81
CA LEU A 11 -4.95 -13.06 11.48
C LEU A 11 -3.95 -11.93 11.79
N ILE A 12 -3.18 -12.04 12.87
CA ILE A 12 -2.11 -11.08 13.19
C ILE A 12 -1.01 -11.15 12.13
N ASN A 13 -0.63 -12.36 11.71
CA ASN A 13 0.37 -12.56 10.66
C ASN A 13 -0.11 -11.95 9.33
N GLU A 14 -1.39 -12.15 8.96
CA GLU A 14 -1.96 -11.56 7.75
C GLU A 14 -2.01 -10.03 7.83
N CYS A 15 -2.41 -9.45 8.98
CA CYS A 15 -2.35 -8.01 9.21
C CYS A 15 -0.94 -7.45 9.00
N THR A 16 0.07 -8.12 9.55
CA THR A 16 1.48 -7.71 9.46
C THR A 16 1.96 -7.73 8.00
N SER A 17 1.65 -8.81 7.29
CA SER A 17 1.99 -8.97 5.88
C SER A 17 1.35 -7.87 5.01
N VAL A 18 0.06 -7.59 5.19
CA VAL A 18 -0.62 -6.52 4.43
C VAL A 18 -0.06 -5.15 4.78
N GLN A 19 0.34 -4.92 6.04
CA GLN A 19 0.95 -3.67 6.46
C GLN A 19 2.33 -3.44 5.81
N GLU A 20 3.13 -4.50 5.65
CA GLU A 20 4.38 -4.43 4.89
C GLU A 20 4.15 -4.14 3.40
N GLU A 21 3.13 -4.74 2.79
CA GLU A 21 2.73 -4.46 1.40
C GLU A 21 2.33 -2.99 1.24
N ILE A 22 1.51 -2.45 2.15
CA ILE A 22 1.14 -1.02 2.16
C ILE A 22 2.39 -0.14 2.28
N HIS A 23 3.36 -0.52 3.11
CA HIS A 23 4.60 0.24 3.27
C HIS A 23 5.43 0.26 1.98
N LYS A 24 5.59 -0.91 1.33
CA LYS A 24 6.27 -1.03 0.02
C LYS A 24 5.59 -0.16 -1.04
N LEU A 25 4.26 -0.16 -1.10
CA LEU A 25 3.48 0.65 -2.03
C LEU A 25 3.64 2.17 -1.76
N ASN A 26 3.72 2.58 -0.50
CA ASN A 26 4.01 3.98 -0.15
C ASN A 26 5.41 4.41 -0.59
N SER A 27 6.42 3.55 -0.40
CA SER A 27 7.79 3.83 -0.89
C SER A 27 7.79 4.00 -2.40
N LEU A 28 7.17 3.06 -3.13
CA LEU A 28 7.10 3.10 -4.58
C LEU A 28 6.37 4.35 -5.10
N GLU A 29 5.27 4.76 -4.45
CA GLU A 29 4.56 5.99 -4.82
C GLU A 29 5.43 7.24 -4.62
N SER A 30 6.24 7.29 -3.54
CA SER A 30 7.19 8.36 -3.28
C SER A 30 8.30 8.40 -4.33
N ASP A 31 8.84 7.24 -4.71
CA ASP A 31 9.87 7.13 -5.73
C ASP A 31 9.36 7.57 -7.11
N LEU A 32 8.14 7.18 -7.47
CA LEU A 32 7.48 7.61 -8.71
C LEU A 32 7.24 9.13 -8.71
N LYS A 33 6.82 9.72 -7.59
CA LYS A 33 6.66 11.17 -7.46
C LYS A 33 8.00 11.90 -7.68
N THR A 34 9.07 11.37 -7.09
CA THR A 34 10.43 11.92 -7.26
C THR A 34 10.89 11.79 -8.71
N LYS A 35 10.74 10.61 -9.32
CA LYS A 35 11.08 10.37 -10.73
C LYS A 35 10.33 11.31 -11.67
N LYS A 36 9.03 11.53 -11.42
CA LYS A 36 8.23 12.49 -12.20
C LYS A 36 8.80 13.91 -12.13
N LEU A 37 9.16 14.38 -10.93
CA LEU A 37 9.76 15.72 -10.74
C LEU A 37 11.10 15.87 -11.46
N VAL A 38 11.94 14.83 -11.43
CA VAL A 38 13.21 14.80 -12.15
C VAL A 38 12.98 14.89 -13.66
N LEU A 39 12.06 14.08 -14.20
CA LEU A 39 11.73 14.10 -15.63
C LEU A 39 11.12 15.44 -16.06
N GLN A 40 10.27 16.05 -15.24
CA GLN A 40 9.71 17.38 -15.50
C GLN A 40 10.79 18.46 -15.52
N SER A 41 11.74 18.41 -14.58
CA SER A 41 12.89 19.32 -14.58
C SER A 41 13.76 19.14 -15.83
N ALA A 42 14.01 17.89 -16.23
CA ALA A 42 14.79 17.59 -17.44
C ALA A 42 14.10 18.08 -18.72
N ALA A 43 12.78 17.87 -18.83
CA ALA A 43 11.99 18.40 -19.95
C ALA A 43 12.07 19.93 -20.05
N ASN A 44 11.98 20.64 -18.91
CA ASN A 44 12.03 22.09 -18.87
C ASN A 44 13.42 22.67 -19.20
N LEU A 45 14.50 21.91 -18.97
CA LEU A 45 15.87 22.31 -19.27
C LEU A 45 16.30 21.95 -20.69
N SER A 46 15.56 21.07 -21.36
CA SER A 46 15.87 20.68 -22.73
C SER A 46 15.46 21.77 -23.71
N SER A 47 16.36 22.07 -24.65
CA SER A 47 16.08 22.92 -25.82
C SER A 47 15.84 22.10 -27.09
N ASN A 48 16.03 20.78 -27.03
CA ASN A 48 15.86 19.87 -28.14
C ASN A 48 14.46 19.23 -28.10
N GLN A 49 13.69 19.44 -29.18
CA GLN A 49 12.32 18.94 -29.30
C GLN A 49 12.22 17.41 -29.13
N SER A 50 13.18 16.64 -29.65
CA SER A 50 13.16 15.18 -29.52
C SER A 50 13.30 14.73 -28.06
N ASP A 51 14.13 15.45 -27.29
CA ASP A 51 14.39 15.13 -25.88
C ASP A 51 13.19 15.55 -25.02
N ILE A 52 12.54 16.68 -25.35
CA ILE A 52 11.29 17.11 -24.73
C ILE A 52 10.19 16.06 -24.93
N GLU A 53 10.00 15.56 -26.16
CA GLU A 53 9.03 14.51 -26.46
C GLU A 53 9.34 13.21 -25.72
N TYR A 54 10.61 12.82 -25.65
CA TYR A 54 11.06 11.68 -24.86
C TYR A 54 10.70 11.83 -23.38
N PHE A 55 11.04 12.96 -22.75
CA PHE A 55 10.72 13.18 -21.35
C PHE A 55 9.22 13.22 -21.09
N HIS A 56 8.42 13.81 -21.97
CA HIS A 56 6.96 13.77 -21.86
C HIS A 56 6.39 12.36 -21.92
N SER A 57 6.91 11.51 -22.81
CA SER A 57 6.56 10.09 -22.89
C SER A 57 6.88 9.36 -21.59
N GLU A 58 8.06 9.59 -21.02
CA GLU A 58 8.45 8.99 -19.73
C GLU A 58 7.59 9.50 -18.57
N ILE A 59 7.24 10.79 -18.53
CA ILE A 59 6.32 11.36 -17.54
C ILE A 59 4.95 10.69 -17.60
N GLN A 60 4.42 10.44 -18.80
CA GLN A 60 3.15 9.73 -18.99
C GLN A 60 3.21 8.30 -18.44
N LYS A 61 4.30 7.56 -18.72
CA LYS A 61 4.50 6.21 -18.16
C LYS A 61 4.54 6.22 -16.63
N VAL A 62 5.31 7.13 -16.04
CA VAL A 62 5.39 7.29 -14.58
C VAL A 62 4.04 7.65 -13.98
N TYR A 63 3.25 8.50 -14.65
CA TYR A 63 1.92 8.87 -14.20
C TYR A 63 0.94 7.69 -14.18
N ILE A 64 0.93 6.87 -15.23
CA ILE A 64 0.09 5.66 -15.30
C ILE A 64 0.47 4.68 -14.18
N GLU A 65 1.77 4.45 -13.98
CA GLU A 65 2.25 3.58 -12.91
C GLU A 65 1.89 4.13 -11.52
N GLN A 66 1.96 5.45 -11.33
CA GLN A 66 1.55 6.09 -10.08
C GLN A 66 0.06 5.83 -9.78
N GLN A 67 -0.82 5.96 -10.77
CA GLN A 67 -2.24 5.63 -10.60
C GLN A 67 -2.46 4.15 -10.24
N ARG A 68 -1.70 3.25 -10.86
CA ARG A 68 -1.74 1.80 -10.57
C ARG A 68 -1.39 1.53 -9.10
N VAL A 69 -0.27 2.08 -8.63
CA VAL A 69 0.20 1.94 -7.25
C VAL A 69 -0.78 2.54 -6.25
N THR A 70 -1.35 3.72 -6.53
CA THR A 70 -2.36 4.33 -5.66
C THR A 70 -3.60 3.44 -5.52
N LYS A 71 -4.07 2.83 -6.62
CA LYS A 71 -5.22 1.92 -6.59
C LYS A 71 -4.94 0.64 -5.79
N GLU A 72 -3.79 0.02 -6.04
CA GLU A 72 -3.37 -1.18 -5.32
C GLU A 72 -3.20 -0.91 -3.81
N LYS A 73 -2.62 0.25 -3.46
CA LYS A 73 -2.51 0.69 -2.06
C LYS A 73 -3.86 0.84 -1.41
N ALA A 74 -4.82 1.47 -2.07
CA ALA A 74 -6.17 1.63 -1.54
C ALA A 74 -6.85 0.28 -1.29
N GLN A 75 -6.65 -0.69 -2.18
CA GLN A 75 -7.14 -2.06 -1.99
C GLN A 75 -6.52 -2.73 -0.77
N GLN A 76 -5.20 -2.62 -0.59
CA GLN A 76 -4.52 -3.20 0.57
C GLN A 76 -4.92 -2.50 1.89
N GLN A 77 -5.13 -1.18 1.88
CA GLN A 77 -5.64 -0.45 3.03
C GLN A 77 -7.06 -0.89 3.43
N MET A 78 -7.94 -1.18 2.47
CA MET A 78 -9.26 -1.75 2.75
C MET A 78 -9.13 -3.14 3.35
N ARG A 79 -8.30 -4.02 2.76
CA ARG A 79 -8.04 -5.37 3.26
C ARG A 79 -7.50 -5.34 4.69
N TYR A 80 -6.52 -4.49 4.98
CA TYR A 80 -5.97 -4.30 6.33
C TYR A 80 -7.07 -3.88 7.33
N ARG A 81 -7.91 -2.90 6.96
CA ARG A 81 -9.01 -2.45 7.81
C ARG A 81 -9.98 -3.59 8.14
N ASP A 82 -10.29 -4.44 7.18
CA ASP A 82 -11.20 -5.57 7.40
C ASP A 82 -10.55 -6.67 8.26
N LEU A 83 -9.25 -6.93 8.11
CA LEU A 83 -8.52 -7.84 8.99
C LEU A 83 -8.49 -7.34 10.43
N VAL A 84 -8.19 -6.04 10.64
CA VAL A 84 -8.22 -5.43 11.98
C VAL A 84 -9.61 -5.54 12.62
N ARG A 85 -10.68 -5.33 11.84
CA ARG A 85 -12.06 -5.54 12.34
C ARG A 85 -12.29 -6.98 12.79
N ARG A 86 -11.82 -7.98 12.01
CA ARG A 86 -11.95 -9.40 12.36
C ARG A 86 -11.18 -9.75 13.64
N VAL A 87 -9.96 -9.23 13.78
CA VAL A 87 -9.15 -9.37 15.00
C VAL A 87 -9.90 -8.82 16.22
N ASN A 88 -10.45 -7.61 16.12
CA ASN A 88 -11.17 -6.96 17.22
C ASN A 88 -12.44 -7.73 17.64
N VAL A 89 -13.15 -8.35 16.69
CA VAL A 89 -14.32 -9.19 17.01
C VAL A 89 -13.89 -10.40 17.83
N ILE A 90 -12.82 -11.08 17.43
CA ILE A 90 -12.32 -12.25 18.16
C ILE A 90 -11.84 -11.84 19.56
N GLU A 91 -11.11 -10.72 19.66
CA GLU A 91 -10.65 -10.18 20.94
C GLU A 91 -11.84 -9.83 21.87
N THR A 92 -12.90 -9.23 21.32
CA THR A 92 -14.11 -8.89 22.09
C THR A 92 -14.80 -10.15 22.61
N VAL A 93 -14.93 -11.19 21.78
CA VAL A 93 -15.52 -12.46 22.19
C VAL A 93 -14.67 -13.11 23.28
N ALA A 94 -13.35 -13.19 23.11
CA ALA A 94 -12.44 -13.75 24.10
C ALA A 94 -12.59 -13.08 25.47
N LYS A 95 -12.62 -11.74 25.52
CA LYS A 95 -12.84 -10.95 26.74
C LYS A 95 -14.19 -11.24 27.41
N GLN A 96 -15.24 -11.50 26.64
CA GLN A 96 -16.56 -11.84 27.19
C GLN A 96 -16.62 -13.24 27.82
N PHE A 97 -15.80 -14.18 27.36
CA PHE A 97 -15.70 -15.50 27.98
C PHE A 97 -14.93 -15.44 29.31
N GLU A 98 -13.81 -14.70 29.37
CA GLU A 98 -13.01 -14.54 30.59
C GLU A 98 -13.76 -13.84 31.75
N GLN A 99 -14.77 -13.02 31.46
CA GLN A 99 -15.57 -12.34 32.49
C GLN A 99 -16.74 -13.18 33.05
N LYS A 100 -17.03 -14.34 32.47
CA LYS A 100 -18.13 -15.23 32.88
C LYS A 100 -17.66 -16.48 33.64
N GLU A 101 -16.35 -16.69 33.71
CA GLU A 101 -15.68 -17.64 34.62
C GLU A 101 -15.27 -16.91 35.91
#